data_AF-A0A358SJ49-F1
#
_entry.id   AF-A0A358SJ49-F1
#
_cell.length_a   1.000
_cell.length_b   1.000
_cell.length_c   1.000
_cell.angle_alpha   90.00
_cell.angle_beta   90.00
_cell.angle_gamma   90.00
#
_symmetry.space_group_name_H-M   'P 1'
#
loop_
_entity.id
_entity.type
_entity.pdbx_description
1 polymer ?
#
loop_
_entity_poly.entity_id
_entity_poly.type
_entity_poly.pdbx_seq_one_letter_code
_entity_poly.pdbx_strand_id
1 'polypeptide(L)' 'INARAETVATQPAFHHAFRERRCLILAHGFYQWQRRDHRKQPFYIRLHDGRPFAFAGLWERWALR' A
#
# COMPACT_ATOMS: atom_id res chain seq x y z
N ILE A 1 -3.61 -6.97 -1.44
CA ILE A 1 -4.10 -5.58 -1.41
C ILE A 1 -3.16 -4.55 -2.09
N ASN A 2 -1.94 -4.92 -2.52
CA ASN A 2 -0.97 -3.95 -3.05
C ASN A 2 -0.98 -3.86 -4.57
N ALA A 3 -0.61 -2.70 -5.12
CA ALA A 3 -0.28 -2.50 -6.53
C ALA A 3 1.24 -2.26 -6.69
N ARG A 4 1.84 -2.87 -7.72
CA ARG A 4 3.28 -2.72 -8.02
C ARG A 4 3.53 -1.41 -8.76
N ALA A 5 4.41 -0.56 -8.23
CA ALA A 5 4.69 0.76 -8.82
C ALA A 5 5.23 0.66 -10.26
N GLU A 6 5.90 -0.45 -10.58
CA GLU A 6 6.50 -0.73 -11.89
C GLU A 6 5.46 -0.91 -13.00
N THR A 7 4.25 -1.38 -12.66
CA THR A 7 3.21 -1.74 -13.64
C THR A 7 1.88 -1.06 -13.39
N VAL A 8 1.74 -0.28 -12.31
CA VAL A 8 0.47 0.32 -11.87
C VAL A 8 -0.16 1.23 -12.94
N ALA A 9 0.64 1.86 -13.80
CA ALA A 9 0.18 2.77 -14.83
C ALA A 9 -0.49 2.07 -16.03
N THR A 10 -0.19 0.80 -16.28
CA THR A 10 -0.64 0.05 -17.47
C THR A 10 -1.52 -1.15 -17.12
N GLN A 11 -1.42 -1.67 -15.90
CA GLN A 11 -2.18 -2.85 -15.48
C GLN A 11 -3.70 -2.56 -15.47
N PRO A 12 -4.55 -3.36 -16.15
CA PRO A 12 -5.97 -3.06 -16.32
C PRO A 12 -6.72 -2.79 -15.01
N ALA A 13 -6.41 -3.56 -13.96
CA ALA A 13 -7.01 -3.42 -12.64
C ALA A 13 -6.74 -2.07 -11.95
N PHE A 14 -5.67 -1.35 -12.33
CA PHE A 14 -5.22 -0.14 -11.63
C PHE A 14 -5.08 1.09 -12.53
N HIS A 15 -4.92 0.94 -13.85
CA HIS A 15 -4.51 2.04 -14.73
C HIS A 15 -5.47 3.25 -14.68
N HIS A 16 -6.77 3.02 -14.59
CA HIS A 16 -7.77 4.08 -14.48
C HIS A 16 -7.66 4.81 -13.13
N ALA A 17 -7.61 4.07 -12.03
CA ALA A 17 -7.43 4.62 -10.70
C ALA A 17 -6.08 5.34 -10.56
N PHE A 18 -5.02 4.85 -11.20
CA PHE A 18 -3.70 5.48 -11.21
C PHE A 18 -3.70 6.86 -11.87
N ARG A 19 -4.48 7.02 -12.95
CA ARG A 19 -4.61 8.29 -13.66
C ARG A 19 -5.43 9.31 -12.86
N GLU A 20 -6.55 8.89 -12.29
CA GLU A 20 -7.58 9.82 -11.82
C GLU A 20 -7.84 9.82 -10.30
N ARG A 21 -7.42 8.76 -9.59
CA ARG A 21 -7.84 8.48 -8.21
C ARG A 21 -6.67 8.12 -7.31
N ARG A 22 -5.61 8.93 -7.39
CA ARG A 22 -4.47 8.87 -6.46
C ARG A 22 -4.86 9.47 -5.12
N CYS A 23 -4.38 8.88 -4.04
CA CYS A 23 -4.57 9.39 -2.70
C CYS A 23 -3.31 9.18 -1.84
N LEU A 24 -3.29 9.83 -0.68
CA LEU A 24 -2.31 9.58 0.36
C LEU A 24 -2.97 8.79 1.49
N ILE A 25 -2.34 7.68 1.89
CA ILE A 25 -2.79 6.85 3.01
C ILE A 25 -1.91 7.18 4.20
N LEU A 26 -2.45 7.95 5.15
CA LEU A 26 -1.75 8.32 6.37
C LEU A 26 -1.57 7.11 7.30
N ALA A 27 -0.37 6.95 7.87
CA ALA A 27 -0.05 5.88 8.79
C ALA A 27 1.03 6.30 9.79
N HIS A 28 0.99 5.70 10.98
CA HIS A 28 2.09 5.81 11.97
C HIS A 28 3.21 4.79 11.71
N GLY A 29 2.91 3.74 10.94
CA GLY A 29 3.79 2.61 10.67
C GLY A 29 3.03 1.47 10.01
N PHE A 30 3.73 0.40 9.65
CA PHE A 30 3.15 -0.81 9.06
C PHE A 30 3.84 -2.06 9.61
N TYR A 31 3.17 -3.20 9.52
CA TYR A 31 3.76 -4.47 9.93
C TYR A 31 4.29 -5.24 8.73
N GLN A 32 5.48 -5.82 8.88
CA GLN A 32 6.04 -6.78 7.93
C GLN A 32 6.38 -8.08 8.65
N TRP A 33 6.04 -9.20 8.04
CA TRP A 33 6.34 -10.52 8.59
C TRP A 33 7.60 -11.07 7.95
N GLN A 34 8.63 -11.28 8.77
CA GLN A 34 9.82 -12.00 8.38
C GLN A 34 9.62 -13.49 8.65
N ARG A 35 9.86 -14.33 7.64
CA ARG A 35 9.92 -15.77 7.85
C ARG A 35 11.21 -16.11 8.60
N ARG A 36 11.09 -16.78 9.75
CA ARG A 36 12.19 -17.31 10.55
C ARG A 36 11.90 -18.76 10.83
N ASP A 37 12.67 -19.65 10.21
CA ASP A 37 12.45 -21.10 10.25
C ASP A 37 10.98 -21.46 9.94
N HIS A 38 10.31 -22.10 10.90
CA HIS A 38 8.90 -22.52 10.83
C HIS A 38 7.90 -21.48 11.37
N ARG A 39 8.34 -20.26 11.68
CA ARG A 39 7.50 -19.19 12.27
C ARG A 39 7.56 -17.91 11.44
N LYS A 40 6.55 -17.05 11.60
CA LYS A 40 6.52 -15.70 11.03
C LYS A 40 6.64 -14.69 12.16
N GLN A 41 7.75 -13.96 12.22
CA GLN A 41 7.96 -12.89 13.19
C GLN A 41 7.41 -11.57 12.62
N PRO A 42 6.42 -10.93 13.27
CA PRO A 42 6.00 -9.59 12.90
C PRO A 42 7.02 -8.53 13.35
N PHE A 43 7.26 -7.54 12.50
CA PHE A 43 8.02 -6.33 12.79
C PHE A 43 7.15 -5.11 12.53
N TYR A 44 7.13 -4.16 13.47
CA TYR A 44 6.50 -2.86 13.26
C TYR A 44 7.53 -1.88 12.73
N ILE A 45 7.33 -1.39 11.51
CA ILE A 45 8.21 -0.47 10.80
C ILE A 45 7.56 0.92 10.82
N ARG A 46 8.32 1.92 11.27
CA ARG A 46 7.89 3.32 11.39
C ARG A 46 9.06 4.29 11.20
N LEU A 47 8.77 5.57 11.04
CA LEU A 47 9.79 6.62 11.07
C LEU A 47 10.46 6.68 12.45
N HIS A 48 11.78 6.94 12.46
CA HIS A 48 12.58 6.98 13.67
C HIS A 48 12.10 8.03 14.68
N ASP A 49 11.67 9.20 14.18
CA ASP A 49 11.16 10.31 14.98
C ASP A 49 9.71 10.09 15.47
N GLY A 50 9.07 8.99 15.09
CA GLY A 50 7.71 8.63 15.51
C GLY A 50 6.59 9.45 14.87
N ARG A 51 6.90 10.36 13.93
CA ARG A 51 5.86 11.12 13.23
C ARG A 51 5.11 10.24 12.22
N PRO A 52 3.84 10.54 11.93
CA PRO A 52 3.12 9.87 10.87
C PRO A 52 3.74 10.18 9.50
N PHE A 53 3.55 9.27 8.56
CA PHE A 53 3.91 9.44 7.15
C PHE A 53 2.75 8.97 6.26
N ALA A 54 2.92 9.11 4.96
CA ALA A 54 1.92 8.69 3.99
C ALA A 54 2.48 7.64 3.02
N PHE A 55 1.67 6.64 2.68
CA PHE A 55 1.87 5.82 1.51
C PHE A 55 1.16 6.43 0.30
N ALA A 56 1.73 6.24 -0.89
CA ALA A 56 0.98 6.46 -2.12
C ALA A 56 -0.12 5.38 -2.23
N GLY A 57 -1.35 5.82 -2.42
CA GLY A 57 -2.52 4.95 -2.55
C GLY A 57 -3.31 5.22 -3.81
N LEU A 58 -4.14 4.24 -4.19
CA LEU A 58 -5.17 4.37 -5.20
C LEU A 58 -6.51 4.00 -4.58
N TRP A 59 -7.59 4.62 -5.06
CA TRP A 59 -8.95 4.24 -4.65
C TRP A 59 -9.87 4.06 -5.86
N GLU A 60 -10.92 3.27 -5.67
CA GLU A 60 -12.02 3.16 -6.62
C GLU A 60 -13.36 2.98 -5.91
N ARG A 61 -14.43 3.33 -6.61
CA ARG A 61 -15.81 2.95 -6.33
C ARG A 61 -16.13 1.70 -7.13
N TRP A 62 -16.57 0.66 -6.44
CA TRP A 62 -17.22 -0.46 -7.09
C TRP A 62 -18.68 -0.08 -7.34
N ALA A 63 -19.10 0.00 -8.60
CA ALA A 63 -20.50 0.08 -8.98
C ALA A 63 -20.89 -1.26 -9.61
N LEU A 64 -21.87 -1.93 -9.03
CA LEU A 64 -22.59 -2.99 -9.74
C LEU A 64 -23.28 -2.33 -10.93
N ARG A 65 -22.88 -2.74 -12.13
CA ARG A 65 -23.75 -2.60 -13.30
C ARG A 65 -24.79 -3.71 -13.25
#